data_AF-A0A5K0WBJ9-F1
#
_entry.id   AF-A0A5K0WBJ9-F1
#
_cell.length_a   1.000
_cell.length_b   1.000
_cell.length_c   1.000
_cell.angle_alpha   90.00
_cell.angle_beta   90.00
_cell.angle_gamma   90.00
#
_symmetry.space_group_name_H-M   'P 1'
#
loop_
_entity.id
_entity.type
_entity.pdbx_description
1 polymer ?
#
loop_
_entity_poly.entity_id
_entity_poly.type
_entity_poly.pdbx_seq_one_letter_code
_entity_poly.pdbx_strand_id
1 'polypeptide(L)'
;YARYSKFVVRGVLRNGDLLNSANVICSLSFDRDEEYFAAAGVSKKVKIFEFQSLMNGMVDIHYPVIEMSSRSKLSCVCWNSYIKNYLASTDYDGVVQ
;
A
#
# COMPACT_ATOMS: atom_id res chain seq x y z
N TYR A 1 -17.57 10.28 -27.44
CA TYR A 1 -17.06 9.07 -26.76
C TYR A 1 -16.47 9.51 -25.42
N ALA A 2 -17.22 9.37 -24.32
CA ALA A 2 -16.75 9.53 -22.94
C ALA A 2 -17.80 8.87 -22.01
N ARG A 3 -17.54 7.63 -21.56
CA ARG A 3 -18.50 6.81 -20.80
C ARG A 3 -18.59 7.20 -19.31
N TYR A 4 -17.57 7.87 -18.78
CA TYR A 4 -17.47 8.24 -17.37
C TYR A 4 -17.19 9.74 -17.24
N SER A 5 -17.80 10.37 -16.24
CA SER A 5 -17.71 11.83 -16.02
C SER A 5 -17.31 12.23 -14.61
N LYS A 6 -17.24 11.29 -13.65
CA LYS A 6 -16.95 11.56 -12.24
C LYS A 6 -16.19 10.41 -11.58
N PHE A 7 -15.33 10.76 -10.64
CA PHE A 7 -14.76 9.82 -9.66
C PHE A 7 -15.60 9.84 -8.39
N VAL A 8 -15.78 8.66 -7.79
CA VAL A 8 -16.52 8.50 -6.53
C VAL A 8 -15.62 7.76 -5.55
N VAL A 9 -15.49 8.30 -4.34
CA VAL A 9 -14.74 7.66 -3.26
C VAL A 9 -15.48 6.40 -2.83
N ARG A 10 -14.79 5.25 -2.85
CA ARG A 10 -15.35 3.94 -2.43
C ARG A 10 -14.83 3.46 -1.08
N GLY A 11 -13.70 3.99 -0.63
CA GLY A 11 -13.10 3.68 0.67
C GLY A 11 -12.05 4.71 1.04
N VAL A 12 -11.79 4.86 2.34
CA VAL A 12 -10.79 5.79 2.87
C VAL A 12 -9.94 5.06 3.90
N LEU A 13 -8.65 4.93 3.61
CA LEU A 13 -7.68 4.34 4.52
C LEU A 13 -6.94 5.45 5.27
N ARG A 14 -7.10 5.50 6.60
CA ARG A 14 -6.34 6.41 7.47
C ARG A 14 -5.10 5.71 8.02
N ASN A 15 -3.97 5.86 7.33
CA ASN A 15 -2.68 5.35 7.80
C ASN A 15 -2.05 6.35 8.79
N GLY A 16 -2.42 6.25 10.06
CA GLY A 16 -1.79 7.02 11.14
C GLY A 16 -0.55 6.30 11.66
N ASP A 17 0.63 6.86 11.44
CA ASP A 17 1.83 6.44 12.17
C ASP A 17 2.04 7.43 13.34
N LEU A 18 1.73 6.99 14.56
CA LEU A 18 1.83 7.83 15.78
C LEU A 18 3.26 8.32 16.05
N LEU A 19 4.25 7.61 15.50
CA LEU A 19 5.67 7.80 15.78
C LEU A 19 6.40 8.60 14.69
N ASN A 20 5.77 8.83 13.53
CA ASN A 20 6.41 9.49 12.39
C ASN A 20 5.51 10.58 11.81
N SER A 21 6.03 11.81 11.77
CA SER A 21 5.32 12.98 11.25
C SER A 21 5.21 12.97 9.72
N ALA A 22 6.06 12.22 9.02
CA ALA A 22 6.04 12.12 7.56
C ALA A 22 5.47 10.77 7.10
N ASN A 23 4.22 10.78 6.61
CA ASN A 23 3.49 9.58 6.14
C ASN A 23 3.14 9.65 4.64
N VAL A 24 4.05 10.16 3.82
CA VAL A 24 3.85 10.18 2.36
C VAL A 24 3.96 8.77 1.80
N ILE A 25 2.90 8.31 1.14
CA ILE A 25 2.88 7.08 0.34
C ILE A 25 3.46 7.41 -1.04
N CYS A 26 4.47 6.65 -1.45
CA CYS A 26 5.15 6.83 -2.73
C CYS A 26 4.65 5.83 -3.78
N SER A 27 4.20 4.64 -3.37
CA SER A 27 3.72 3.62 -4.29
C SER A 27 2.70 2.68 -3.66
N LEU A 28 1.82 2.16 -4.51
CA LEU A 28 0.77 1.18 -4.20
C LEU A 28 0.82 0.08 -5.25
N SER A 29 0.69 -1.19 -4.84
CA SER A 29 0.60 -2.33 -5.76
C SER A 29 -0.41 -3.33 -5.24
N PHE A 30 -1.28 -3.82 -6.12
CA PHE A 30 -2.15 -4.95 -5.83
C PHE A 30 -1.38 -6.26 -5.98
N ASP A 31 -1.81 -7.28 -5.23
CA ASP A 31 -1.41 -8.65 -5.47
C ASP A 31 -2.06 -9.21 -6.74
N ARG A 32 -1.68 -10.43 -7.12
CA ARG A 32 -2.18 -11.07 -8.35
C ARG A 32 -3.70 -11.19 -8.39
N ASP A 33 -4.32 -11.48 -7.24
CA ASP A 33 -5.76 -11.80 -7.17
C ASP A 33 -6.60 -10.56 -6.77
N GLU A 34 -5.98 -9.39 -6.61
CA GLU A 34 -6.59 -8.12 -6.15
C GLU A 34 -7.29 -8.22 -4.78
N GLU A 35 -6.85 -9.17 -3.95
CA GLU A 35 -7.34 -9.37 -2.58
C GLU A 35 -6.58 -8.48 -1.59
N TYR A 36 -5.30 -8.22 -1.87
CA TYR A 36 -4.41 -7.43 -1.04
C TYR A 36 -3.75 -6.32 -1.84
N PHE A 37 -3.39 -5.24 -1.15
CA PHE A 37 -2.52 -4.22 -1.72
C PHE A 37 -1.43 -3.81 -0.75
N ALA A 38 -0.24 -3.60 -1.29
CA ALA A 38 0.92 -3.08 -0.59
C ALA A 38 0.99 -1.56 -0.75
N ALA A 39 1.29 -0.85 0.34
CA ALA A 39 1.58 0.57 0.37
C ALA A 39 2.98 0.80 0.92
N ALA A 40 3.80 1.56 0.18
CA ALA A 40 5.17 1.87 0.57
C ALA A 40 5.43 3.38 0.46
N GLY A 41 6.33 3.90 1.29
CA GLY A 41 6.70 5.31 1.23
C GLY A 41 7.79 5.73 2.20
N VAL A 42 7.77 7.01 2.59
CA VAL A 42 8.81 7.64 3.42
C VAL A 42 8.78 7.22 4.89
N SER A 43 7.74 6.47 5.30
CA SER A 43 7.64 5.84 6.61
C SER A 43 8.64 4.70 6.81
N LYS A 44 9.40 4.34 5.77
CA LYS A 44 10.33 3.19 5.74
C LYS A 44 9.63 1.87 6.02
N LYS A 45 8.33 1.79 5.76
CA LYS A 45 7.51 0.61 5.99
C LYS A 45 6.75 0.26 4.72
N VAL A 46 6.72 -1.02 4.40
CA VAL A 46 5.74 -1.59 3.47
C VAL A 46 4.60 -2.14 4.31
N LYS A 47 3.39 -1.68 4.05
CA LYS A 47 2.17 -2.11 4.75
C LYS A 47 1.25 -2.82 3.77
N ILE A 48 0.80 -4.03 4.10
CA ILE A 48 -0.12 -4.82 3.29
C ILE A 48 -1.51 -4.76 3.91
N PHE A 49 -2.51 -4.42 3.11
CA PHE A 49 -3.89 -4.30 3.53
C PHE A 49 -4.79 -5.21 2.70
N GLU A 50 -5.87 -5.69 3.32
CA GLU A 50 -6.92 -6.43 2.65
C GLU A 50 -7.91 -5.47 1.97
N PHE A 51 -8.14 -5.65 0.67
CA PHE A 51 -8.97 -4.76 -0.12
C PHE A 51 -10.46 -4.85 0.24
N GLN A 52 -10.98 -6.05 0.49
CA GLN A 52 -12.38 -6.26 0.86
C GLN A 52 -12.75 -5.59 2.19
N SER A 53 -11.84 -5.63 3.17
CA SER A 53 -12.02 -4.94 4.45
C SER A 53 -12.20 -3.44 4.26
N LEU A 54 -11.43 -2.82 3.36
CA LEU A 54 -11.55 -1.39 3.01
C LEU A 54 -12.87 -1.06 2.31
N MET A 55 -13.40 -1.95 1.49
CA MET A 55 -14.64 -1.73 0.73
C MET A 55 -15.91 -1.92 1.55
N ASN A 56 -15.89 -2.83 2.52
CA ASN A 56 -17.08 -3.13 3.31
C ASN A 56 -17.39 -2.08 4.39
N GLY A 57 -16.52 -1.09 4.60
CA GLY A 57 -16.81 0.11 5.41
C GLY A 57 -17.18 -0.16 6.87
N MET A 58 -16.91 -1.37 7.37
CA MET A 58 -17.38 -1.81 8.69
C MET A 58 -16.54 -1.26 9.84
N VAL A 59 -15.34 -0.73 9.56
CA VAL A 59 -14.38 -0.31 10.57
C VAL A 59 -13.73 1.01 10.15
N ASP A 60 -13.76 2.03 11.01
CA ASP A 60 -13.15 3.35 10.74
C ASP A 60 -11.61 3.32 10.81
N ILE A 61 -11.04 2.22 11.32
CA ILE A 61 -9.61 1.99 11.52
C ILE A 61 -9.22 0.66 10.85
N HIS A 62 -8.42 0.73 9.80
CA HIS A 62 -7.87 -0.45 9.13
C HIS A 62 -6.41 -0.65 9.51
N TYR A 63 -6.10 -1.80 10.09
CA TYR A 63 -4.73 -2.19 10.39
C TYR A 63 -4.14 -2.99 9.23
N PRO A 64 -2.84 -2.80 8.94
CA PRO A 64 -2.18 -3.66 7.97
C PRO A 64 -2.12 -5.09 8.50
N VAL A 65 -2.35 -6.04 7.61
CA VAL A 65 -2.21 -7.48 7.90
C VAL A 65 -0.73 -7.82 8.08
N ILE A 66 0.14 -7.14 7.33
CA ILE A 66 1.60 -7.31 7.40
C ILE A 66 2.25 -5.93 7.34
N GLU A 67 3.21 -5.68 8.24
CA GLU A 67 4.07 -4.50 8.21
C GLU A 67 5.54 -4.95 8.15
N MET A 68 6.23 -4.56 7.08
CA MET A 68 7.66 -4.85 6.86
C MET A 68 8.45 -3.55 6.96
N SER A 69 9.46 -3.53 7.83
CA SER A 69 10.32 -2.36 8.01
C SER A 69 11.54 -2.42 7.09
N SER A 70 11.92 -1.27 6.53
CA SER A 70 13.11 -1.06 5.73
C SER A 70 14.08 -0.11 6.44
N ARG A 71 15.35 -0.16 6.08
CA ARG A 71 16.38 0.75 6.60
C ARG A 71 16.20 2.18 6.09
N SER A 72 15.68 2.29 4.87
CA SER A 72 15.60 3.55 4.12
C SER A 72 14.20 3.82 3.59
N LYS A 73 13.97 5.07 3.17
CA LYS A 73 12.68 5.48 2.61
C LYS A 73 12.44 4.70 1.33
N LEU A 74 11.19 4.31 1.08
CA LEU A 74 10.83 3.52 -0.08
C LEU A 74 10.30 4.41 -1.19
N SER A 75 10.75 4.15 -2.41
CA SER A 75 10.36 4.88 -3.62
C SER A 75 9.28 4.14 -4.40
N CYS A 76 9.37 2.81 -4.51
CA CYS A 76 8.41 1.99 -5.23
C CYS A 76 8.20 0.64 -4.57
N VAL A 77 7.04 0.03 -4.84
CA VAL A 77 6.72 -1.35 -4.52
C VAL A 77 6.01 -1.99 -5.71
N CYS A 78 6.32 -3.24 -6.02
CA CYS A 78 5.71 -3.98 -7.11
C CYS A 78 5.49 -5.43 -6.70
N TRP A 79 4.23 -5.86 -6.72
CA TRP A 79 3.86 -7.23 -6.41
C TRP A 79 4.11 -8.13 -7.62
N ASN A 80 4.66 -9.31 -7.38
CA ASN A 80 4.83 -10.31 -8.41
C ASN A 80 3.45 -10.82 -8.89
N SER A 81 3.20 -10.72 -10.20
CA SER A 81 1.94 -11.11 -10.83
C SER A 81 1.77 -12.63 -10.97
N TYR A 82 2.81 -13.43 -10.73
CA TYR A 82 2.74 -14.88 -10.80
C TYR A 82 2.76 -15.51 -9.40
N ILE A 83 3.75 -15.13 -8.59
CA ILE A 83 3.94 -15.63 -7.23
C ILE A 83 3.31 -14.66 -6.24
N LYS A 84 2.12 -15.01 -5.74
CA LYS A 84 1.32 -14.17 -4.83
C LYS A 84 2.06 -13.70 -3.57
N ASN A 85 3.08 -14.39 -3.10
CA ASN A 85 3.77 -14.02 -1.86
C ASN A 85 5.07 -13.22 -2.09
N TYR A 86 5.36 -12.83 -3.34
CA TYR A 86 6.61 -12.15 -3.68
C TYR A 86 6.32 -10.68 -3.99
N LEU A 87 7.06 -9.81 -3.30
CA LEU A 87 6.92 -8.36 -3.40
C LEU A 87 8.33 -7.77 -3.52
N ALA A 88 8.55 -6.98 -4.56
CA ALA A 88 9.77 -6.21 -4.73
C ALA A 88 9.55 -4.77 -4.27
N SER A 89 10.58 -4.17 -3.72
CA SER A 89 10.61 -2.80 -3.23
C SER A 89 11.93 -2.12 -3.63
N THR A 90 11.86 -0.82 -3.86
CA THR A 90 13.04 0.01 -4.12
C THR A 90 13.13 1.11 -3.08
N ASP A 91 14.34 1.41 -2.62
CA ASP A 91 14.58 2.45 -1.64
C ASP A 91 15.25 3.70 -2.24
N TYR A 92 15.51 4.70 -1.39
CA TYR A 92 16.19 5.95 -1.75
C TYR A 92 17.72 5.83 -1.75
N ASP A 93 18.27 4.73 -1.24
CA ASP A 93 19.70 4.45 -1.27
C ASP A 93 20.10 3.69 -2.54
N GLY A 94 19.12 3.34 -3.38
CA GLY A 94 19.31 2.66 -4.66
C GLY A 94 19.28 1.13 -4.56
N VAL A 95 18.85 0.58 -3.42
CA VAL A 95 18.71 -0.88 -3.22
C VAL A 95 17.35 -1.34 -3.75
N VAL A 96 17.36 -2.50 -4.40
CA VAL A 96 16.18 -3.26 -4.82
C VAL A 96 16.16 -4.57 -4.04
N GLN A 97 15.03 -4.86 -3.38
CA GLN A 97 14.85 -6.05 -2.54
C GLN A 97 13.43 -6.60 -2.67
#